data_AF-A0A2E2V961-F1
#
_entry.id   AF-A0A2E2V961-F1
#
_cell.length_a   1.000
_cell.length_b   1.000
_cell.length_c   1.000
_cell.angle_alpha   90.00
_cell.angle_beta   90.00
_cell.angle_gamma   90.00
#
_symmetry.space_group_name_H-M   'P 1'
#
loop_
_entity.id
_entity.type
_entity.pdbx_description
1 polymer ?
#
loop_
_entity_poly.entity_id
_entity_poly.type
_entity_poly.pdbx_seq_one_letter_code
_entity_poly.pdbx_strand_id
1 'polypeptide(L)'
;MIRVEDVFRTFKEKRGDSIVIPTGTSGRHWGDYTDNDKRDMNLGGAMGQTTSAALGLALSLPDEKVVLFDSEGALLMNLGIVATIAGK
;
A
#
# COMPACT_ATOMS: atom_id res chain seq x y z
N MET A 1 -21.07 -3.83 3.27
CA MET A 1 -19.81 -3.84 2.49
C MET A 1 -19.17 -2.48 2.65
N ILE A 2 -17.92 -2.41 3.11
CA ILE A 2 -17.19 -1.15 3.23
C ILE A 2 -16.87 -0.67 1.81
N ARG A 3 -17.14 0.61 1.50
CA ARG A 3 -16.81 1.18 0.19
C ARG A 3 -15.36 1.68 0.21
N VAL A 4 -14.66 1.55 -0.91
CA VAL A 4 -13.24 1.94 -1.00
C VAL A 4 -13.05 3.44 -0.76
N GLU A 5 -14.01 4.24 -1.19
CA GLU A 5 -14.02 5.69 -1.05
C GLU A 5 -14.04 6.11 0.43
N ASP A 6 -14.77 5.36 1.26
CA ASP A 6 -14.83 5.62 2.71
C ASP A 6 -13.48 5.31 3.37
N VAL A 7 -12.79 4.24 2.93
CA VAL A 7 -11.45 3.88 3.40
C VAL A 7 -10.44 4.95 3.00
N PHE A 8 -10.43 5.37 1.73
CA PHE A 8 -9.47 6.36 1.24
C PHE A 8 -9.68 7.73 1.87
N ARG A 9 -10.93 8.19 2.05
CA ARG A 9 -11.22 9.46 2.75
C ARG A 9 -10.74 9.41 4.20
N THR A 10 -11.05 8.33 4.92
CA THR A 10 -10.66 8.17 6.32
C THR A 10 -9.14 8.08 6.46
N PHE A 11 -8.48 7.31 5.58
CA PHE A 11 -7.03 7.17 5.61
C PHE A 11 -6.33 8.48 5.24
N LYS A 12 -6.83 9.24 4.25
CA LYS A 12 -6.27 10.54 3.88
C LYS A 12 -6.10 11.47 5.09
N GLU A 13 -7.11 11.55 5.95
CA GLU A 13 -7.06 12.36 7.19
C GLU A 13 -5.95 11.94 8.17
N LYS A 14 -5.48 10.69 8.06
CA LYS A 14 -4.43 10.09 8.92
C LYS A 14 -3.12 9.83 8.19
N ARG A 15 -3.05 10.11 6.89
CA ARG A 15 -1.94 9.80 6.00
C ARG A 15 -0.61 10.33 6.54
N GLY A 16 -0.61 11.57 7.04
CA GLY A 16 0.63 12.30 7.33
C GLY A 16 1.51 12.38 6.07
N ASP A 17 2.81 12.23 6.24
CA ASP A 17 3.75 12.22 5.12
C ASP A 17 4.01 10.81 4.55
N SER A 18 3.18 9.81 4.84
CA SER A 18 3.47 8.42 4.44
C SER A 18 3.65 8.25 2.93
N ILE A 19 4.59 7.38 2.54
CA ILE A 19 4.71 6.86 1.17
C ILE A 19 3.57 5.87 0.96
N VAL A 20 2.71 6.13 -0.02
CA VAL A 20 1.53 5.29 -0.29
C VAL A 20 1.74 4.50 -1.57
N ILE A 21 1.53 3.19 -1.49
CA ILE A 21 1.61 2.26 -2.61
C ILE A 21 0.20 1.73 -2.88
N PRO A 22 -0.58 2.35 -3.78
CA PRO A 22 -1.88 1.82 -4.17
C PRO A 22 -1.73 0.71 -5.22
N THR A 23 -2.37 -0.44 -4.99
CA THR A 23 -2.37 -1.57 -5.95
C THR A 23 -3.79 -2.10 -6.17
N GLY A 24 -3.92 -2.99 -7.16
CA GLY A 24 -5.19 -3.62 -7.50
C GLY A 24 -6.21 -2.68 -8.13
N THR A 25 -7.43 -3.18 -8.31
CA THR A 25 -8.53 -2.42 -8.93
C THR A 25 -8.91 -1.20 -8.10
N SER A 26 -9.01 -1.37 -6.79
CA SER A 26 -9.34 -0.30 -5.84
C SER A 26 -8.29 0.80 -5.81
N GLY A 27 -7.00 0.45 -5.86
CA GLY A 27 -5.89 1.41 -5.84
C GLY A 27 -5.89 2.39 -7.02
N ARG A 28 -6.52 2.04 -8.15
CA ARG A 28 -6.66 2.96 -9.30
C ARG A 28 -7.39 4.25 -8.95
N HIS A 29 -8.25 4.22 -7.93
CA HIS A 29 -9.01 5.38 -7.48
C HIS A 29 -8.24 6.24 -6.48
N TRP A 30 -7.08 5.81 -5.97
CA TRP A 30 -6.32 6.58 -4.96
C TRP A 30 -5.96 7.98 -5.45
N GLY A 31 -5.69 8.14 -6.75
CA GLY A 31 -5.39 9.44 -7.37
C GLY A 31 -6.49 10.49 -7.20
N ASP A 32 -7.75 10.08 -7.03
CA ASP A 32 -8.87 10.99 -6.80
C ASP A 32 -8.92 11.53 -5.35
N TYR A 33 -8.17 10.92 -4.43
CA TYR A 33 -8.21 11.21 -2.99
C TYR A 33 -6.90 11.80 -2.46
N THR A 34 -5.77 11.37 -2.99
CA THR A 34 -4.44 11.81 -2.57
C THR A 34 -4.30 13.34 -2.58
N ASP A 35 -3.58 13.87 -1.59
CA ASP A 35 -3.19 15.28 -1.45
C ASP A 35 -1.68 15.50 -1.60
N ASN A 36 -0.91 14.43 -1.82
CA ASN A 36 0.54 14.46 -1.97
C ASN A 36 0.98 13.34 -2.92
N ASP A 37 0.74 13.56 -4.21
CA ASP A 37 1.09 12.65 -5.31
C ASP A 37 2.59 12.34 -5.38
N LYS A 38 3.45 13.28 -4.94
CA LYS A 38 4.91 13.09 -4.86
C LYS A 38 5.32 11.98 -3.89
N ARG A 39 4.45 11.61 -2.96
CA ARG A 39 4.66 10.51 -1.99
C ARG A 39 3.87 9.26 -2.36
N ASP A 40 3.27 9.22 -3.56
CA ASP A 40 2.60 8.02 -4.05
C ASP A 40 3.50 7.26 -5.02
N MET A 41 3.55 5.94 -4.87
CA MET A 41 4.36 5.06 -5.71
C MET A 41 3.51 3.95 -6.31
N ASN A 42 3.65 3.71 -7.61
CA ASN A 42 2.93 2.63 -8.28
C ASN A 42 3.90 1.49 -8.64
N LEU A 43 3.62 0.28 -8.15
CA LEU A 43 4.42 -0.93 -8.43
C LEU A 43 3.85 -1.76 -9.60
N GLY A 44 2.87 -1.23 -10.33
CA GLY A 44 2.28 -1.85 -11.52
C GLY A 44 1.54 -3.16 -11.23
N GLY A 45 1.59 -4.09 -12.19
CA GLY A 45 0.86 -5.36 -12.17
C GLY A 45 1.55 -6.49 -11.39
N ALA A 46 2.43 -6.20 -10.44
CA ALA A 46 3.22 -7.17 -9.68
C ALA A 46 2.39 -7.91 -8.61
N MET A 47 1.26 -8.53 -8.98
CA MET A 47 0.40 -9.27 -8.06
C MET A 47 1.20 -10.36 -7.33
N GLY A 48 1.04 -10.44 -6.01
CA GLY A 48 1.82 -11.34 -5.15
C GLY A 48 3.17 -10.78 -4.71
N GLN A 49 3.71 -9.74 -5.33
CA GLN A 49 5.06 -9.22 -4.98
C GLN A 49 5.05 -7.78 -4.46
N THR A 50 3.92 -7.07 -4.58
CA THR A 50 3.70 -5.73 -4.03
C THR A 50 4.01 -5.64 -2.54
N THR A 51 3.55 -6.63 -1.76
CA THR A 51 3.83 -6.69 -0.31
C THR A 51 5.32 -6.89 0.00
N SER A 52 6.02 -7.74 -0.76
CA SER A 52 7.48 -7.94 -0.61
C SER A 52 8.26 -6.66 -0.93
N ALA A 53 7.89 -5.98 -2.01
CA ALA A 53 8.53 -4.73 -2.42
C ALA A 53 8.29 -3.60 -1.41
N ALA A 54 7.05 -3.47 -0.88
CA ALA A 54 6.72 -2.51 0.15
C ALA A 54 7.54 -2.73 1.43
N LEU A 55 7.73 -3.99 1.86
CA LEU A 55 8.61 -4.32 2.97
C LEU A 55 10.06 -3.90 2.69
N GLY A 56 10.59 -4.22 1.52
CA GLY A 56 11.96 -3.81 1.14
C GLY A 56 12.16 -2.30 1.18
N LEU A 57 11.17 -1.52 0.71
CA LEU A 57 11.18 -0.07 0.78
C LEU A 57 11.17 0.43 2.23
N ALA A 58 10.28 -0.10 3.06
CA ALA A 58 10.18 0.27 4.47
C ALA A 58 11.47 -0.01 5.24
N LEU A 59 12.14 -1.15 4.97
CA LEU A 59 13.42 -1.49 5.56
C LEU A 59 14.57 -0.58 5.07
N SER A 60 14.47 -0.07 3.85
CA SER A 60 15.51 0.81 3.26
C SER A 60 15.36 2.26 3.70
N LEU A 61 14.17 2.66 4.15
CA LEU A 61 13.83 4.01 4.59
C LEU A 61 13.27 3.97 6.02
N PRO A 62 14.11 3.72 7.05
CA PRO A 62 13.64 3.44 8.41
C PRO A 62 12.90 4.61 9.08
N ASP A 63 13.14 5.83 8.63
CA ASP A 63 12.47 7.04 9.14
C ASP A 63 11.14 7.33 8.42
N GLU A 64 10.81 6.55 7.38
CA GLU A 64 9.65 6.78 6.53
C GLU A 64 8.53 5.77 6.79
N LYS A 65 7.30 6.26 6.81
CA LYS A 65 6.11 5.40 6.90
C LYS A 65 5.70 4.94 5.50
N VAL A 66 5.67 3.63 5.29
CA VAL A 66 5.19 3.03 4.03
C VAL A 66 3.82 2.40 4.28
N VAL A 67 2.83 2.76 3.45
CA VAL A 67 1.48 2.20 3.48
C VAL A 67 1.16 1.56 2.14
N LEU A 68 0.82 0.28 2.17
CA LEU A 68 0.41 -0.49 0.99
C LEU A 68 -1.10 -0.71 1.04
N PHE A 69 -1.82 -0.25 0.01
CA PHE A 69 -3.17 -0.71 -0.26
C PHE A 69 -3.11 -1.89 -1.21
N ASP A 70 -3.17 -3.10 -0.65
CA ASP A 70 -3.17 -4.33 -1.45
C ASP A 70 -4.58 -4.90 -1.68
N SER A 71 -4.68 -5.80 -2.64
CA SER A 71 -5.87 -6.63 -2.84
C SER A 71 -5.72 -7.96 -2.12
N GLU A 72 -6.83 -8.52 -1.65
CA GLU A 72 -6.85 -9.83 -0.99
C GLU A 72 -6.29 -10.94 -1.90
N GLY A 73 -6.69 -10.96 -3.17
CA GLY A 73 -6.12 -11.90 -4.15
C GLY A 73 -4.61 -11.77 -4.32
N ALA A 74 -4.06 -10.55 -4.41
CA ALA A 74 -2.61 -10.36 -4.52
C ALA A 74 -1.87 -10.78 -3.24
N LEU A 75 -2.41 -10.48 -2.05
CA LEU A 75 -1.83 -10.94 -0.79
C LEU A 75 -1.81 -12.47 -0.69
N LEU A 76 -2.91 -13.13 -1.07
CA LEU A 76 -3.02 -14.59 -1.04
C LEU A 76 -2.02 -15.30 -1.95
N MET A 77 -1.65 -14.69 -3.09
CA MET A 77 -0.63 -15.22 -4.00
C MET A 77 0.76 -15.33 -3.36
N ASN A 78 1.02 -14.59 -2.28
CA ASN A 78 2.28 -14.65 -1.55
C ASN A 78 2.07 -14.43 -0.04
N LEU A 79 1.16 -15.20 0.55
CA LEU A 79 0.80 -15.04 1.97
C LEU A 79 2.00 -15.25 2.92
N GLY A 80 3.01 -16.03 2.49
CA GLY A 80 4.23 -16.27 3.26
C GLY A 80 5.00 -15.00 3.62
N ILE A 81 4.81 -13.90 2.88
CA ILE A 81 5.44 -12.61 3.19
C ILE A 81 5.05 -12.07 4.57
N VAL A 82 3.85 -12.39 5.08
CA VAL A 82 3.38 -11.93 6.39
C VAL A 82 4.27 -12.47 7.51
N ALA A 83 4.77 -13.71 7.40
CA ALA A 83 5.71 -14.27 8.36
C ALA A 83 7.05 -13.54 8.35
N THR A 84 7.54 -13.15 7.17
CA THR A 84 8.75 -12.34 7.02
C THR A 84 8.56 -10.95 7.63
N ILE A 85 7.42 -10.29 7.38
CA ILE A 85 7.10 -8.98 7.97
C ILE A 85 7.07 -9.07 9.50
N ALA A 86 6.40 -10.09 10.04
CA ALA A 86 6.32 -10.28 11.49
C ALA A 86 7.67 -10.60 12.16
N GLY A 87 8.62 -11.15 11.42
CA GLY A 87 9.98 -11.42 11.89
C GLY A 87 10.95 -10.24 11.77
N LYS A 88 10.48 -9.07 11.33
CA LYS A 88 11.24 -7.82 11.28
C LYS A 88 10.72 -6.87 12.36
#